data_AF-A0A3P7QDX3-F1
#
_entry.id   AF-A0A3P7QDX3-F1
#
_cell.length_a   1.000
_cell.length_b   1.000
_cell.length_c   1.000
_cell.angle_alpha   90.00
_cell.angle_beta   90.00
_cell.angle_gamma   90.00
#
_symmetry.space_group_name_H-M   'P 1'
#
loop_
_entity.id
_entity.type
_entity.pdbx_description
1 polymer ?
#
loop_
_entity_poly.entity_id
_entity_poly.type
_entity_poly.pdbx_seq_one_letter_code
_entity_poly.pdbx_strand_id
1 'polypeptide(L)'
;MQQWPLALVCNARVERVVQAVSATTHYLTVMPMLFADGHLGDKLFVVLQERQGLFPNRGHFQAHNLEVCAHVTHMMTKELLIKWVKTCLAPTDAPSNILLLVDSWTAFKNHSAIAAAVPSGKHVKIMNI
;
A
#
# COMPACT_ATOMS: atom_id res chain seq x y z
N MET A 1 55.75 13.67 39.70
CA MET A 1 55.60 13.44 38.25
C MET A 1 54.56 12.36 38.06
N GLN A 2 53.29 12.73 37.77
CA GLN A 2 52.33 11.87 37.06
C GLN A 2 51.15 12.75 36.60
N GLN A 3 51.24 13.21 35.36
CA GLN A 3 50.14 13.89 34.67
C GLN A 3 49.16 12.82 34.17
N TRP A 4 47.88 12.98 34.49
CA TRP A 4 46.80 12.23 33.86
C TRP A 4 46.56 12.85 32.47
N PRO A 5 46.52 12.08 31.37
CA PRO A 5 46.22 12.67 30.08
C PRO A 5 44.77 13.15 30.07
N LEU A 6 44.60 14.43 29.72
CA LEU A 6 43.34 15.04 29.34
C LEU A 6 42.62 14.12 28.35
N ALA A 7 41.45 13.60 28.72
CA ALA A 7 40.58 12.95 27.75
C ALA A 7 40.21 14.00 26.69
N LEU A 8 40.52 13.71 25.42
CA LEU A 8 39.97 14.46 24.31
C LEU A 8 38.46 14.26 24.35
N VAL A 9 37.71 15.26 24.84
CA VAL A 9 36.27 15.33 24.61
C VAL A 9 36.10 15.75 23.16
N CYS A 10 36.15 14.78 22.26
CA CYS A 10 35.66 14.98 20.91
C CYS A 10 34.16 15.25 21.02
N ASN A 11 33.74 16.50 20.84
CA ASN A 11 32.34 16.84 20.60
C ASN A 11 31.93 16.27 19.23
N ALA A 12 31.66 14.96 19.20
CA ALA A 12 31.05 14.33 18.05
C ALA A 12 29.63 14.90 17.94
N ARG A 13 29.42 15.81 16.98
CA ARG A 13 28.09 16.30 16.63
C ARG A 13 27.35 15.14 15.95
N VAL A 14 26.53 14.45 16.72
CA VAL A 14 25.66 13.38 16.21
C VAL A 14 24.36 14.04 15.73
N GLU A 15 24.21 14.12 14.41
CA GLU A 15 22.93 14.49 13.80
C GLU A 15 22.09 13.22 13.64
N ARG A 16 20.89 13.20 14.21
CA ARG A 16 19.91 12.12 14.00
C ARG A 16 18.73 12.65 13.21
N VAL A 17 18.38 11.93 12.16
CA VAL A 17 17.06 12.07 11.53
C VAL A 17 16.05 11.46 12.49
N VAL A 18 15.29 12.32 13.18
CA VAL A 18 14.15 11.90 13.97
C VAL A 18 12.98 11.62 13.04
N GLN A 19 12.44 10.41 13.11
CA GLN A 19 11.24 10.05 12.38
C GLN A 19 10.08 10.93 12.87
N ALA A 20 9.26 11.44 11.96
CA ALA A 20 8.10 12.23 12.33
C ALA A 20 7.18 11.41 13.26
N VAL A 21 6.68 12.01 14.33
CA VAL A 21 5.74 11.35 15.27
C VAL A 21 4.47 10.86 14.54
N SER A 22 4.09 11.52 13.45
CA SER A 22 2.99 11.06 12.60
C SER A 22 3.28 9.70 11.96
N ALA A 23 4.53 9.40 11.60
CA ALA A 23 4.92 8.12 10.99
C ALA A 23 4.96 6.94 12.00
N THR A 24 4.79 7.20 13.30
CA THR A 24 4.62 6.13 14.31
C THR A 24 3.17 5.93 14.72
N THR A 25 2.29 6.86 14.33
CA THR A 25 0.88 6.92 14.78
C THR A 25 -0.11 6.72 13.65
N HIS A 26 0.29 6.96 12.40
CA HIS A 26 -0.54 6.80 11.22
C HIS A 26 0.14 5.83 10.27
N TYR A 27 -0.60 4.83 9.85
CA TYR A 27 -0.16 3.86 8.86
C TYR A 27 -1.02 3.99 7.62
N LEU A 28 -0.39 3.80 6.48
CA LEU A 28 -1.08 3.74 5.21
C LEU A 28 -0.45 2.66 4.34
N THR A 29 -1.26 2.10 3.46
CA THR A 29 -0.80 1.20 2.41
C THR A 29 -1.01 1.90 1.08
N VAL A 30 0.07 2.03 0.31
CA VAL A 30 0.01 2.41 -1.10
C VAL A 30 0.30 1.18 -1.93
N MET A 31 -0.60 0.86 -2.85
CA MET A 31 -0.48 -0.30 -3.71
C MET A 31 -0.54 0.12 -5.17
N PRO A 32 0.63 0.37 -5.80
CA PRO A 32 0.70 0.60 -7.23
C PRO A 32 0.51 -0.71 -7.98
N MET A 33 -0.01 -0.62 -9.21
CA MET A 33 0.09 -1.70 -10.18
C MET A 33 1.22 -1.38 -11.15
N LEU A 34 2.03 -2.38 -11.45
CA LEU A 34 3.08 -2.29 -12.45
C LEU A 34 2.81 -3.35 -13.51
N PHE A 35 2.71 -2.92 -14.75
CA PHE A 35 2.59 -3.83 -15.89
C PHE A 35 3.96 -4.37 -16.30
N ALA A 36 3.96 -5.50 -17.02
CA ALA A 36 5.19 -6.17 -17.42
C ALA A 36 6.07 -5.34 -18.38
N ASP A 37 5.49 -4.34 -19.04
CA ASP A 37 6.17 -3.38 -19.90
C ASP A 37 6.75 -2.17 -19.13
N GLY A 38 6.59 -2.14 -17.80
CA GLY A 38 7.12 -1.11 -16.92
C GLY A 38 6.20 0.09 -16.71
N HIS A 39 5.01 0.13 -17.33
CA HIS A 39 4.05 1.21 -17.08
C HIS A 39 3.30 1.01 -15.76
N LEU A 40 2.96 2.12 -15.11
CA LEU A 40 2.08 2.11 -13.94
C LEU A 40 0.63 1.94 -14.38
N GLY A 41 -0.16 1.26 -13.55
CA GLY A 41 -1.60 1.20 -13.70
C GLY A 41 -2.27 2.56 -13.59
N ASP A 42 -3.44 2.70 -14.21
CA ASP A 42 -4.20 3.96 -14.29
C ASP A 42 -4.65 4.49 -12.92
N LYS A 43 -4.76 3.60 -11.93
CA LYS A 43 -5.16 3.96 -10.57
C LYS A 43 -4.18 3.44 -9.53
N LEU A 44 -3.89 4.33 -8.58
CA LEU A 44 -3.18 4.00 -7.34
C LEU A 44 -4.19 3.68 -6.24
N PHE A 45 -4.04 2.55 -5.56
CA PHE A 45 -4.91 2.17 -4.45
C PHE A 45 -4.26 2.54 -3.12
N VAL A 46 -4.96 3.31 -2.30
CA VAL A 46 -4.45 3.83 -1.02
C VAL A 46 -5.42 3.47 0.10
N VAL A 47 -4.91 2.85 1.15
CA VAL A 47 -5.65 2.58 2.39
C VAL A 47 -5.07 3.45 3.49
N LEU A 48 -5.89 4.35 4.03
CA LEU A 48 -5.57 5.14 5.21
C LEU A 48 -6.13 4.45 6.45
N GLN A 49 -5.27 4.19 7.44
CA GLN A 49 -5.73 3.67 8.72
C GLN A 49 -6.39 4.78 9.53
N GLU A 50 -7.71 4.70 9.67
CA GLU A 50 -8.53 5.64 10.43
C GLU A 50 -9.15 4.94 11.62
N ARG A 51 -9.24 5.62 12.77
CA ARG A 51 -9.72 5.03 14.03
C ARG A 51 -11.10 4.37 13.93
N GLN A 52 -11.98 4.95 13.12
CA GLN A 52 -13.34 4.45 12.89
C GLN A 52 -13.50 3.76 11.52
N GLY A 53 -12.43 3.69 10.72
CA GLY A 53 -12.48 3.21 9.35
C GLY A 53 -13.29 4.09 8.40
N LEU A 54 -13.48 5.35 8.76
CA LEU A 54 -14.27 6.31 8.00
C LEU A 54 -13.44 7.56 7.74
N PHE A 55 -13.62 8.16 6.57
CA PHE A 55 -13.04 9.47 6.29
C PHE A 55 -13.69 10.56 7.15
N PRO A 56 -12.97 11.65 7.44
CA PRO A 56 -13.61 12.84 7.97
C PRO A 56 -14.64 13.39 6.97
N ASN A 57 -15.69 14.02 7.49
CA ASN A 57 -16.80 14.57 6.69
C ASN A 57 -16.34 15.61 5.64
N ARG A 58 -15.15 16.20 5.79
CA ARG A 58 -14.54 17.14 4.85
C ARG A 58 -13.03 16.90 4.79
N GLY A 59 -12.42 17.22 3.65
CA GLY A 59 -10.96 17.37 3.55
C GLY A 59 -10.17 16.14 3.15
N HIS A 60 -10.80 15.11 2.58
CA HIS A 60 -10.03 14.03 1.95
C HIS A 60 -9.84 14.30 0.45
N PHE A 61 -8.63 14.07 -0.05
CA PHE A 61 -8.27 14.32 -1.43
C PHE A 61 -8.96 13.31 -2.36
N GLN A 62 -9.42 13.78 -3.51
CA GLN A 62 -10.07 12.98 -4.54
C GLN A 62 -9.41 13.25 -5.89
N ALA A 63 -9.04 12.19 -6.60
CA ALA A 63 -8.48 12.27 -7.94
C ALA A 63 -8.92 11.07 -8.77
N HIS A 64 -9.05 11.25 -10.08
CA HIS A 64 -9.55 10.21 -11.00
C HIS A 64 -8.64 8.97 -11.05
N ASN A 65 -7.34 9.17 -10.81
CA ASN A 65 -6.29 8.15 -10.80
C ASN A 65 -5.97 7.64 -9.39
N LEU A 66 -6.83 7.91 -8.40
CA LEU A 66 -6.60 7.53 -7.01
C LEU A 66 -7.86 6.87 -6.44
N GLU A 67 -7.72 5.64 -5.96
CA GLU A 67 -8.75 4.96 -5.18
C GLU A 67 -8.34 4.98 -3.70
N VAL A 68 -8.90 5.93 -2.93
CA VAL A 68 -8.60 6.08 -1.51
C VAL A 68 -9.68 5.41 -0.66
N CYS A 69 -9.27 4.60 0.30
CA CYS A 69 -10.13 3.95 1.28
C CYS A 69 -9.70 4.34 2.70
N ALA A 70 -10.66 4.70 3.55
CA ALA A 70 -10.46 4.70 5.00
C ALA A 70 -10.80 3.32 5.53
N HIS A 71 -10.00 2.80 6.45
CA HIS A 71 -10.25 1.51 7.08
C HIS A 71 -9.63 1.46 8.49
N VAL A 72 -10.15 0.60 9.37
CA VAL A 72 -9.63 0.49 10.77
C VAL A 72 -8.21 -0.08 10.86
N THR A 73 -7.73 -0.66 9.76
CA THR A 73 -6.36 -1.17 9.58
C THR A 73 -5.83 -0.72 8.22
N HIS A 74 -4.52 -0.47 8.14
CA HIS A 74 -3.82 -0.24 6.87
C HIS A 74 -3.56 -1.55 6.09
N MET A 75 -3.65 -2.71 6.75
CA MET A 75 -3.40 -4.00 6.10
C MET A 75 -4.50 -4.36 5.10
N MET A 76 -4.13 -5.09 4.04
CA MET A 76 -5.09 -5.59 3.06
C MET A 76 -6.00 -6.66 3.66
N THR A 77 -7.28 -6.30 3.83
CA THR A 77 -8.34 -7.24 4.18
C THR A 77 -8.96 -7.85 2.91
N LYS A 78 -9.80 -8.87 3.06
CA LYS A 78 -10.55 -9.44 1.93
C LYS A 78 -11.45 -8.41 1.24
N GLU A 79 -12.05 -7.51 2.01
CA GLU A 79 -12.90 -6.44 1.47
C GLU A 79 -12.08 -5.45 0.64
N LEU A 80 -10.96 -4.96 1.18
CA LEU A 80 -10.05 -4.07 0.48
C LEU A 80 -9.47 -4.73 -0.78
N LEU A 81 -9.16 -6.03 -0.72
CA LEU A 81 -8.74 -6.82 -1.87
C LEU A 81 -9.80 -6.86 -2.97
N ILE A 82 -11.05 -7.19 -2.63
CA ILE A 82 -12.15 -7.22 -3.59
C ILE A 82 -12.34 -5.84 -4.23
N LYS A 83 -12.25 -4.78 -3.43
CA LYS A 83 -12.37 -3.41 -3.92
C LYS A 83 -11.25 -3.09 -4.91
N TRP A 84 -9.99 -3.36 -4.54
CA TRP A 84 -8.85 -3.18 -5.43
C TRP A 84 -8.96 -3.97 -6.73
N VAL A 85 -9.43 -5.22 -6.69
CA VAL A 85 -9.62 -6.02 -7.91
C VAL A 85 -10.59 -5.33 -8.86
N LYS A 86 -11.71 -4.80 -8.35
CA LYS A 86 -12.75 -4.17 -9.16
C LYS A 86 -12.36 -2.78 -9.67
N THR A 87 -11.65 -2.00 -8.87
CA THR A 87 -11.37 -0.59 -9.18
C THR A 87 -10.04 -0.39 -9.90
N CYS A 88 -9.06 -1.25 -9.63
CA CYS A 88 -7.70 -1.13 -10.16
C CYS A 88 -7.35 -2.28 -11.10
N LEU A 89 -7.41 -3.54 -10.66
CA LEU A 89 -6.91 -4.67 -11.46
C LEU A 89 -7.74 -4.93 -12.73
N ALA A 90 -9.05 -4.93 -12.59
CA ALA A 90 -9.98 -5.30 -13.66
C ALA A 90 -11.15 -4.32 -13.79
N PRO A 91 -10.89 -3.00 -13.97
CA PRO A 91 -11.93 -2.07 -14.41
C PRO A 91 -12.54 -2.53 -15.74
N THR A 92 -13.69 -1.99 -16.13
CA THR A 92 -14.47 -2.47 -17.29
C THR A 92 -13.66 -2.58 -18.58
N ASP A 93 -12.72 -1.66 -18.82
CA ASP A 93 -11.83 -1.56 -19.98
C ASP A 93 -10.55 -2.41 -19.91
N ALA A 94 -10.24 -3.05 -18.77
CA ALA A 94 -9.06 -3.91 -18.65
C ALA A 94 -9.07 -5.10 -19.65
N PRO A 95 -7.90 -5.62 -20.06
CA PRO A 95 -7.80 -6.78 -20.95
C PRO A 95 -8.58 -8.01 -20.47
N SER A 96 -9.04 -8.84 -21.42
CA SER A 96 -9.78 -10.07 -21.10
C SER A 96 -8.94 -11.14 -20.42
N ASN A 97 -7.61 -11.15 -20.62
CA ASN A 97 -6.71 -12.11 -20.00
C ASN A 97 -5.67 -11.38 -19.16
N ILE A 98 -5.60 -11.71 -17.88
CA ILE A 98 -4.74 -11.04 -16.90
C ILE A 98 -3.85 -12.09 -16.24
N LEU A 99 -2.53 -11.89 -16.28
CA LEU A 99 -1.59 -12.59 -15.40
C LEU A 99 -1.27 -11.67 -14.23
N LEU A 100 -1.73 -12.06 -13.04
CA LEU A 100 -1.51 -11.32 -11.80
C LEU A 100 -0.38 -11.96 -10.99
N LEU A 101 0.70 -11.21 -10.80
CA LEU A 101 1.78 -11.54 -9.86
C LEU A 101 1.57 -10.75 -8.56
N VAL A 102 1.56 -11.44 -7.43
CA VAL A 102 1.27 -10.84 -6.11
C VAL A 102 2.29 -11.30 -5.10
N ASP A 103 2.55 -10.48 -4.09
CA ASP A 103 3.46 -10.84 -3.00
C ASP A 103 2.85 -11.88 -2.06
N SER A 104 3.53 -12.12 -0.94
CA SER A 104 3.16 -13.12 0.06
C SER A 104 2.12 -12.65 1.08
N TRP A 105 1.47 -11.48 0.90
CA TRP A 105 0.45 -11.01 1.82
C TRP A 105 -0.71 -11.99 1.91
N THR A 106 -1.21 -12.19 3.13
CA THR A 106 -2.21 -13.23 3.45
C THR A 106 -3.49 -13.08 2.61
N ALA A 107 -3.89 -11.85 2.29
CA ALA A 107 -5.06 -11.58 1.44
C ALA A 107 -4.89 -12.17 0.03
N PHE A 108 -3.69 -12.08 -0.55
CA PHE A 108 -3.40 -12.56 -1.90
C PHE A 108 -3.28 -14.08 -2.01
N LYS A 109 -3.21 -14.81 -0.89
CA LYS A 109 -3.29 -16.28 -0.90
C LYS A 109 -4.69 -16.78 -1.22
N ASN A 110 -5.71 -15.92 -1.11
CA ASN A 110 -7.10 -16.27 -1.40
C ASN A 110 -7.42 -16.07 -2.89
N HIS A 111 -6.88 -16.96 -3.74
CA HIS A 111 -7.06 -16.88 -5.19
C HIS A 111 -8.52 -16.96 -5.63
N SER A 112 -9.36 -17.70 -4.91
CA SER A 112 -10.79 -17.82 -5.22
C SER A 112 -11.53 -16.51 -5.00
N ALA A 113 -11.19 -15.75 -3.96
CA ALA A 113 -11.77 -14.42 -3.73
C ALA A 113 -11.37 -13.42 -4.83
N ILE A 114 -10.12 -13.48 -5.30
CA ILE A 114 -9.65 -12.63 -6.41
C ILE A 114 -10.40 -13.01 -7.69
N ALA A 115 -10.43 -14.29 -8.05
CA ALA A 115 -11.11 -14.77 -9.25
C ALA A 115 -12.61 -14.44 -9.24
N ALA A 116 -13.29 -14.56 -8.09
CA ALA A 116 -14.70 -14.22 -7.95
C ALA A 116 -14.98 -12.70 -8.02
N ALA A 117 -13.98 -11.85 -7.75
CA ALA A 117 -14.12 -10.41 -7.84
C ALA A 117 -13.87 -9.86 -9.25
N VAL A 118 -13.23 -10.64 -10.13
CA VAL A 118 -12.99 -10.27 -11.53
C VAL A 118 -14.33 -10.29 -12.30
N PRO A 119 -14.64 -9.24 -13.09
CA PRO A 119 -15.87 -9.19 -13.88
C PRO A 119 -16.03 -10.34 -14.87
N SER A 120 -17.28 -10.70 -15.17
CA SER A 120 -17.61 -11.70 -16.20
C SER A 120 -16.98 -11.35 -17.54
N GLY A 121 -16.48 -12.36 -18.26
CA GLY A 121 -15.79 -12.19 -19.54
C GLY A 121 -14.30 -11.85 -19.41
N LYS A 122 -13.77 -11.77 -18.18
CA LYS A 122 -12.33 -11.65 -17.93
C LYS A 122 -11.81 -12.89 -17.22
N HIS A 123 -10.58 -13.26 -17.54
CA HIS A 123 -9.88 -14.41 -17.00
C HIS A 123 -8.62 -13.94 -16.30
N VAL A 124 -8.42 -14.37 -15.06
CA VAL A 124 -7.22 -14.07 -14.27
C VAL A 124 -6.47 -15.34 -13.93
N LYS A 125 -5.17 -15.36 -14.20
CA LYS A 125 -4.23 -16.34 -13.66
C LYS A 125 -3.42 -15.67 -12.56
N ILE A 126 -3.38 -16.27 -11.37
CA ILE A 126 -2.77 -15.67 -10.18
C ILE A 126 -1.52 -16.48 -9.81
N MET A 127 -0.42 -15.80 -9.52
CA MET A 127 0.82 -16.41 -9.03
C MET A 127 1.39 -15.58 -7.88
N ASN A 128 1.71 -16.22 -6.77
CA ASN A 128 2.47 -15.58 -5.69
C ASN A 128 3.96 -15.68 -5.98
N ILE A 129 4.70 -14.59 -5.73
CA ILE A 129 6.16 -14.51 -5.81
C ILE A 129 6.80 -14.47 -4.42
#